data_AF-A0A424XZM4-F1
#
_entry.id   AF-A0A424XZM4-F1
#
_cell.length_a   1.000
_cell.length_b   1.000
_cell.length_c   1.000
_cell.angle_alpha   90.00
_cell.angle_beta   90.00
_cell.angle_gamma   90.00
#
_symmetry.space_group_name_H-M   'P 1'
#
loop_
_entity.id
_entity.type
_entity.pdbx_description
1 polymer ?
#
loop_
_entity_poly.entity_id
_entity_poly.type
_entity_poly.pdbx_seq_one_letter_code
_entity_poly.pdbx_strand_id
1 'polypeptide(L)'
;MHYFSNTLRENKRILILILLGLSIWAFLSFFLKANYNEKKNSYMSAELDSFKSKVFTTLEMYETFTEYIFYNDINTDKVLDLMAIATQSNDEQLQSLRWDLYDLLIEQYQLLQKYNFRQLHFILPGGDSFLRLHAPHQYGDNLLTVRDTIRIADQERRYITGFEEGRIFNGYRSVFPLFKDDHHLGSVEISISMASIMKVMASLYPSTALKFVLCKDMVESVVFDVEQINYTPAPFFPSYMLDKEVFQIYQDSLSTENYTTYSRIVEDIVRTNQSQINALKSFNTVVSYNDVDYMVAFLSIENLSHEHVAYLIGIYQAKTARIFGFQTFFREWLFVTLFFMLFFISVWIYDRKQKQLNHLACTDKLTRIMNRHRFLEIVEREVIQYQRYQRDFSVILLDIDHFKRINDQYGHNAGDDVLKQTAIILKSCARKQDAVARWGGEEFILQLPETGAAQAARVAERIRQAMADHLFVKGIRLTASMGVAAMSEVESQDIDVL
;
A
#
# COMPACT_ATOMS: atom_id res chain seq x y z
N MET A 1 -23.35 -43.62 -18.71
CA MET A 1 -22.35 -43.20 -17.67
C MET A 1 -21.30 -42.19 -18.17
N HIS A 2 -20.85 -42.27 -19.42
CA HIS A 2 -19.74 -41.46 -19.97
C HIS A 2 -20.07 -39.97 -20.22
N TYR A 3 -21.36 -39.62 -20.32
CA TYR A 3 -21.80 -38.26 -20.65
C TYR A 3 -22.01 -37.37 -19.40
N PHE A 4 -22.53 -37.96 -18.32
CA PHE A 4 -22.65 -37.29 -17.01
C PHE A 4 -21.27 -36.93 -16.42
N SER A 5 -20.25 -37.79 -16.66
CA SER A 5 -18.88 -37.47 -16.26
C SER A 5 -18.31 -36.26 -17.00
N ASN A 6 -18.68 -36.03 -18.25
CA ASN A 6 -18.14 -34.93 -19.06
C ASN A 6 -18.74 -33.57 -18.65
N THR A 7 -20.05 -33.48 -18.46
CA THR A 7 -20.71 -32.23 -18.03
C THR A 7 -20.33 -31.82 -16.59
N LEU A 8 -20.22 -32.78 -15.66
CA LEU A 8 -19.68 -32.52 -14.33
C LEU A 8 -18.21 -32.08 -14.36
N ARG A 9 -17.41 -32.64 -15.28
CA ARG A 9 -15.98 -32.30 -15.44
C ARG A 9 -15.79 -30.92 -16.07
N GLU A 10 -16.64 -30.51 -17.00
CA GLU A 10 -16.63 -29.16 -17.59
C GLU A 10 -17.02 -28.08 -16.58
N ASN A 11 -18.10 -28.26 -15.81
CA ASN A 11 -18.48 -27.32 -14.76
C ASN A 11 -17.39 -27.19 -13.68
N LYS A 12 -16.72 -28.30 -13.33
CA LYS A 12 -15.56 -28.28 -12.43
C LYS A 12 -14.38 -27.49 -13.00
N ARG A 13 -14.09 -27.61 -14.30
CA ARG A 13 -13.01 -26.85 -14.96
C ARG A 13 -13.27 -25.34 -14.95
N ILE A 14 -14.49 -24.91 -15.26
CA ILE A 14 -14.86 -23.49 -15.23
C ILE A 14 -14.77 -22.94 -13.80
N LEU A 15 -15.25 -23.69 -12.81
CA LEU A 15 -15.14 -23.30 -11.41
C LEU A 15 -13.67 -23.17 -10.97
N ILE A 16 -12.81 -24.12 -11.37
CA ILE A 16 -11.37 -24.05 -11.10
C ILE A 16 -10.74 -22.82 -11.74
N LEU A 17 -11.08 -22.50 -13.00
CA LEU A 17 -10.57 -21.31 -13.68
C LEU A 17 -11.01 -20.01 -12.98
N ILE A 18 -12.27 -19.95 -12.52
CA ILE A 18 -12.78 -18.80 -11.77
C ILE A 18 -12.02 -18.64 -10.45
N LEU A 19 -11.89 -19.73 -9.67
CA LEU A 19 -11.18 -19.72 -8.39
C LEU A 19 -9.69 -19.35 -8.56
N LEU A 20 -9.04 -19.89 -9.59
CA LEU A 20 -7.66 -19.54 -9.92
C LEU A 20 -7.55 -18.05 -10.30
N GLY A 21 -8.47 -17.55 -11.13
CA GLY A 21 -8.52 -16.14 -11.50
C GLY A 21 -8.70 -15.23 -10.29
N LEU A 22 -9.61 -15.56 -9.37
CA LEU A 22 -9.82 -14.82 -8.12
C LEU A 22 -8.57 -14.85 -7.23
N SER A 23 -7.91 -16.01 -7.13
CA SER A 23 -6.68 -16.16 -6.36
C SER A 23 -5.54 -15.30 -6.92
N ILE A 24 -5.36 -15.28 -8.25
CA ILE A 24 -4.33 -14.47 -8.91
C ILE A 24 -4.66 -12.98 -8.77
N TRP A 25 -5.92 -12.58 -8.95
CA TRP A 25 -6.35 -11.19 -8.75
C TRP A 25 -6.10 -10.71 -7.31
N ALA A 26 -6.44 -11.53 -6.32
CA ALA A 26 -6.20 -11.23 -4.92
C ALA A 26 -4.70 -11.11 -4.62
N PHE A 27 -3.89 -12.04 -5.13
CA PHE A 27 -2.44 -12.00 -5.00
C PHE A 27 -1.83 -10.74 -5.64
N LEU A 28 -2.22 -10.40 -6.88
CA LEU A 28 -1.75 -9.20 -7.56
C LEU A 28 -2.17 -7.93 -6.83
N SER A 29 -3.42 -7.86 -6.33
CA SER A 29 -3.90 -6.72 -5.56
C SER A 29 -3.11 -6.54 -4.26
N PHE A 30 -2.83 -7.63 -3.55
CA PHE A 30 -1.98 -7.62 -2.37
C PHE A 30 -0.55 -7.18 -2.71
N PHE A 31 0.05 -7.75 -3.76
CA PHE A 31 1.39 -7.43 -4.21
C PHE A 31 1.54 -5.95 -4.60
N LEU A 32 0.59 -5.40 -5.36
CA LEU A 32 0.56 -3.98 -5.70
C LEU A 32 0.48 -3.09 -4.46
N LYS A 33 -0.36 -3.46 -3.47
CA LYS A 33 -0.47 -2.71 -2.22
C LYS A 33 0.81 -2.78 -1.40
N ALA A 34 1.45 -3.94 -1.32
CA ALA A 34 2.72 -4.13 -0.62
C ALA A 34 3.83 -3.28 -1.28
N ASN A 35 3.98 -3.37 -2.59
CA ASN A 35 4.95 -2.59 -3.37
C ASN A 35 4.72 -1.08 -3.25
N TYR A 36 3.45 -0.63 -3.25
CA TYR A 36 3.11 0.76 -3.01
C TYR A 36 3.55 1.24 -1.62
N ASN A 37 3.24 0.46 -0.58
CA ASN A 37 3.63 0.80 0.79
C ASN A 37 5.15 0.83 0.96
N GLU A 38 5.87 -0.12 0.37
CA GLU A 38 7.34 -0.17 0.39
C GLU A 38 7.94 1.06 -0.29
N LYS A 39 7.54 1.38 -1.52
CA LYS A 39 8.00 2.58 -2.23
C LYS A 39 7.70 3.85 -1.47
N LYS A 40 6.50 3.96 -0.90
CA LYS A 40 6.12 5.11 -0.06
C LYS A 40 7.06 5.23 1.15
N ASN A 41 7.26 4.16 1.89
CA ASN A 41 8.11 4.17 3.09
C ASN A 41 9.58 4.49 2.73
N SER A 42 10.11 3.92 1.66
CA SER A 42 11.48 4.22 1.18
C SER A 42 11.63 5.67 0.76
N TYR A 43 10.65 6.24 0.05
CA TYR A 43 10.64 7.66 -0.30
C TYR A 43 10.60 8.54 0.96
N MET A 44 9.71 8.24 1.91
CA MET A 44 9.63 8.98 3.16
C MET A 44 10.95 8.91 3.95
N SER A 45 11.57 7.75 4.07
CA SER A 45 12.88 7.61 4.74
C SER A 45 13.95 8.45 4.05
N ALA A 46 14.06 8.35 2.72
CA ALA A 46 15.07 9.08 1.95
C ALA A 46 14.94 10.60 2.09
N GLU A 47 13.70 11.13 2.13
CA GLU A 47 13.45 12.56 2.31
C GLU A 47 13.78 13.04 3.74
N LEU A 48 13.53 12.20 4.76
CA LEU A 48 13.94 12.51 6.14
C LEU A 48 15.47 12.48 6.27
N ASP A 49 16.13 11.48 5.69
CA ASP A 49 17.59 11.34 5.71
C ASP A 49 18.27 12.48 4.93
N SER A 50 17.69 12.90 3.80
CA SER A 50 18.10 14.09 3.06
C SER A 50 18.00 15.35 3.91
N PHE A 51 16.89 15.54 4.64
CA PHE A 51 16.74 16.69 5.53
C PHE A 51 17.74 16.64 6.70
N LYS A 52 17.91 15.48 7.35
CA LYS A 52 18.92 15.26 8.38
C LYS A 52 20.32 15.60 7.89
N SER A 53 20.69 15.12 6.71
CA SER A 53 22.00 15.39 6.12
C SER A 53 22.25 16.88 5.91
N LYS A 54 21.25 17.65 5.44
CA LYS A 54 21.37 19.12 5.31
C LYS A 54 21.68 19.80 6.64
N VAL A 55 21.00 19.38 7.71
CA VAL A 55 21.23 19.90 9.06
C VAL A 55 22.62 19.52 9.55
N PHE A 56 22.97 18.23 9.50
CA PHE A 56 24.25 17.74 9.98
C PHE A 56 25.44 18.31 9.22
N THR A 57 25.38 18.42 7.89
CA THR A 57 26.45 19.07 7.10
C THR A 57 26.60 20.55 7.46
N THR A 58 25.51 21.24 7.80
CA THR A 58 25.59 22.62 8.28
C THR A 58 26.29 22.68 9.64
N LEU A 59 25.96 21.76 10.57
CA LEU A 59 26.61 21.69 11.88
C LEU A 59 28.09 21.31 11.78
N GLU A 60 28.43 20.31 10.95
CA GLU A 60 29.81 19.85 10.71
C GLU A 60 30.68 20.95 10.09
N MET A 61 30.11 21.79 9.21
CA MET A 61 30.79 22.98 8.69
C MET A 61 31.18 23.93 9.82
N TYR A 62 30.28 24.15 10.78
CA TYR A 62 30.58 24.99 11.94
C TYR A 62 31.58 24.35 12.89
N GLU A 63 31.48 23.03 13.10
CA GLU A 63 32.44 22.27 13.90
C GLU A 63 33.86 22.39 13.32
N THR A 64 34.00 22.20 12.01
CA THR A 64 35.28 22.39 11.31
C THR A 64 35.80 23.82 11.49
N PHE A 65 34.92 24.82 11.46
CA PHE A 65 35.31 26.21 11.66
C PHE A 65 35.68 26.51 13.13
N THR A 66 34.99 25.94 14.12
CA THR A 66 35.37 26.09 15.53
C THR A 66 36.70 25.44 15.83
N GLU A 67 36.99 24.27 15.25
CA GLU A 67 38.32 23.66 15.31
C GLU A 67 39.39 24.57 14.70
N TYR A 68 39.14 25.14 13.52
CA TYR A 68 40.06 26.08 12.90
C TYR A 68 40.34 27.30 13.81
N ILE A 69 39.30 27.94 14.35
CA ILE A 69 39.44 29.05 15.30
C ILE A 69 40.26 28.59 16.51
N PHE A 70 39.94 27.43 17.07
CA PHE A 70 40.62 26.92 18.24
C PHE A 70 42.12 26.76 17.97
N TYR A 71 42.52 26.04 16.93
CA TYR A 71 43.94 25.76 16.68
C TYR A 71 44.72 26.99 16.20
N ASN A 72 44.09 27.92 15.49
CA ASN A 72 44.81 29.06 14.90
C ASN A 72 44.82 30.29 15.79
N ASP A 73 43.70 30.59 16.46
CA ASP A 73 43.50 31.87 17.13
C ASP A 73 43.52 31.74 18.67
N ILE A 74 43.13 30.57 19.21
CA ILE A 74 42.96 30.37 20.65
C ILE A 74 44.09 29.57 21.27
N ASN A 75 44.45 28.42 20.70
CA ASN A 75 45.45 27.49 21.21
C ASN A 75 46.87 27.96 20.88
N THR A 76 47.19 29.19 21.28
CA THR A 76 48.47 29.86 21.05
C THR A 76 49.27 29.95 22.34
N ASP A 77 50.60 29.99 22.25
CA ASP A 77 51.47 30.08 23.43
C ASP A 77 51.08 31.22 24.37
N LYS A 78 50.72 32.40 23.82
CA LYS A 78 50.31 33.57 24.62
C LYS A 78 49.05 33.30 25.45
N VAL A 79 48.05 32.66 24.86
CA VAL A 79 46.80 32.32 25.57
C VAL A 79 47.06 31.23 26.61
N LEU A 80 47.82 30.18 26.24
CA LEU A 80 48.17 29.09 27.14
C LEU A 80 49.03 29.58 28.31
N ASP A 81 49.94 30.54 28.10
CA ASP A 81 50.73 31.19 29.15
C ASP A 81 49.84 31.92 30.16
N LEU A 82 48.90 32.75 29.68
CA LEU A 82 47.96 33.47 30.53
C LEU A 82 47.08 32.50 31.33
N MET A 83 46.56 31.46 30.68
CA MET A 83 45.74 30.45 31.34
C MET A 83 46.55 29.65 32.37
N ALA A 84 47.81 29.30 32.09
CA ALA A 84 48.68 28.62 33.04
C ALA A 84 48.93 29.44 34.30
N ILE A 85 49.19 30.75 34.16
CA ILE A 85 49.33 31.66 35.30
C ILE A 85 48.00 31.77 36.07
N ALA A 86 46.87 31.87 35.36
CA ALA A 86 45.55 31.97 35.96
C ALA A 86 45.24 30.76 36.87
N THR A 87 45.59 29.54 36.48
CA THR A 87 45.34 28.33 37.30
C THR A 87 46.04 28.33 38.67
N GLN A 88 47.06 29.17 38.87
CA GLN A 88 47.85 29.25 40.11
C GLN A 88 47.68 30.58 40.85
N SER A 89 46.80 31.46 40.34
CA SER A 89 46.63 32.84 40.80
C SER A 89 45.56 32.97 41.88
N ASN A 90 45.67 34.01 42.72
CA ASN A 90 44.60 34.41 43.63
C ASN A 90 43.55 35.30 42.94
N ASP A 91 42.45 35.62 43.63
CA ASP A 91 41.33 36.40 43.05
C ASP A 91 41.74 37.76 42.49
N GLU A 92 42.69 38.46 43.14
CA GLU A 92 43.16 39.78 42.71
C GLU A 92 43.99 39.68 41.41
N GLN A 93 44.85 38.67 41.32
CA GLN A 93 45.63 38.37 40.11
C GLN A 93 44.74 37.89 38.95
N LEU A 94 43.74 37.04 39.25
CA LEU A 94 42.76 36.57 38.27
C LEU A 94 42.00 37.72 37.61
N GLN A 95 41.70 38.78 38.37
CA GLN A 95 41.05 39.96 37.82
C GLN A 95 41.93 40.68 36.77
N SER A 96 43.22 40.83 37.03
CA SER A 96 44.15 41.42 36.05
C SER A 96 44.28 40.54 34.81
N LEU A 97 44.55 39.24 35.00
CA LEU A 97 44.75 38.27 33.91
C LEU A 97 43.52 38.14 33.01
N ARG A 98 42.31 38.29 33.57
CA ARG A 98 41.07 38.30 32.82
C ARG A 98 41.06 39.42 31.78
N TRP A 99 41.50 40.63 32.16
CA TRP A 99 41.54 41.76 31.25
C TRP A 99 42.69 41.64 30.25
N ASP A 100 43.85 41.10 30.66
CA ASP A 100 44.95 40.79 29.74
C ASP A 100 44.51 39.81 28.64
N LEU A 101 43.77 38.76 29.01
CA LEU A 101 43.21 37.80 28.05
C LEU A 101 42.09 38.41 27.17
N TYR A 102 41.27 39.29 27.75
CA TYR A 102 40.24 40.01 27.00
C TYR A 102 40.86 40.91 25.92
N ASP A 103 41.83 41.74 26.30
CA ASP A 103 42.52 42.66 25.38
C ASP A 103 43.28 41.91 24.28
N LEU A 104 43.80 40.71 24.59
CA LEU A 104 44.48 39.85 23.61
C LEU A 104 43.54 39.32 22.51
N LEU A 105 42.27 39.09 22.84
CA LEU A 105 41.34 38.32 21.99
C LEU A 105 40.13 39.11 21.48
N ILE A 106 39.92 40.35 21.96
CA ILE A 106 38.72 41.12 21.63
C ILE A 106 38.58 41.44 20.14
N GLU A 107 39.68 41.74 19.43
CA GLU A 107 39.64 42.03 17.99
C GLU A 107 39.26 40.79 17.17
N GLN A 108 39.83 39.64 17.50
CA GLN A 108 39.50 38.35 16.88
C GLN A 108 38.05 38.00 17.17
N TYR A 109 37.61 38.15 18.42
CA TYR A 109 36.22 37.88 18.79
C TYR A 109 35.21 38.78 18.06
N GLN A 110 35.50 40.07 17.89
CA GLN A 110 34.68 40.97 17.09
C GLN A 110 34.62 40.55 15.61
N LEU A 111 35.69 39.96 15.06
CA LEU A 111 35.66 39.37 13.72
C LEU A 111 34.77 38.13 13.67
N LEU A 112 34.89 37.24 14.66
CA LEU A 112 34.05 36.03 14.77
C LEU A 112 32.56 36.37 14.85
N GLN A 113 32.19 37.45 15.55
CA GLN A 113 30.82 37.95 15.59
C GLN A 113 30.25 38.29 14.20
N LYS A 114 31.08 38.75 13.25
CA LYS A 114 30.64 39.00 11.86
C LYS A 114 30.25 37.71 11.13
N TYR A 115 30.77 36.58 11.56
CA TYR A 115 30.43 35.24 11.07
C TYR A 115 29.40 34.53 11.95
N ASN A 116 28.73 35.28 12.83
CA ASN A 116 27.66 34.85 13.71
C ASN A 116 28.08 33.90 14.86
N PHE A 117 29.37 33.87 15.21
CA PHE A 117 29.83 33.28 16.46
C PHE A 117 29.50 34.20 17.62
N ARG A 118 28.82 33.67 18.63
CA ARG A 118 28.30 34.49 19.72
C ARG A 118 29.09 34.40 20.99
N GLN A 119 29.58 33.20 21.32
CA GLN A 119 30.22 32.99 22.61
C GLN A 119 31.63 32.51 22.39
N LEU A 120 32.55 33.22 23.02
CA LEU A 120 33.88 32.74 23.35
C LEU A 120 34.00 32.86 24.87
N HIS A 121 34.24 31.74 25.53
CA HIS A 121 34.19 31.65 26.99
C HIS A 121 35.30 30.73 27.49
N PHE A 122 36.19 31.29 28.31
CA PHE A 122 37.24 30.54 29.01
C PHE A 122 36.77 30.11 30.39
N ILE A 123 37.06 28.87 30.74
CA ILE A 123 36.68 28.21 31.99
C ILE A 123 37.95 27.66 32.64
N LEU A 124 38.12 27.88 33.94
CA LEU A 124 39.24 27.32 34.72
C LEU A 124 39.03 25.83 35.03
N PRO A 125 40.10 25.09 35.41
CA PRO A 125 39.94 23.74 35.93
C PRO A 125 38.93 23.71 37.09
N GLY A 126 38.04 22.72 37.09
CA GLY A 126 36.94 22.64 38.08
C GLY A 126 35.70 23.44 37.69
N GLY A 127 35.69 24.08 36.52
CA GLY A 127 34.50 24.59 35.86
C GLY A 127 34.05 26.00 36.25
N ASP A 128 34.91 26.77 36.91
CA ASP A 128 34.63 28.17 37.23
C ASP A 128 34.79 29.05 35.98
N SER A 129 33.78 29.87 35.73
CA SER A 129 33.76 30.82 34.61
C SER A 129 34.89 31.86 34.76
N PHE A 130 35.89 31.84 33.87
CA PHE A 130 37.02 32.78 33.93
C PHE A 130 36.73 34.08 33.20
N LEU A 131 36.42 33.98 31.90
CA LEU A 131 36.20 35.11 31.01
C LEU A 131 35.17 34.75 29.94
N ARG A 132 34.05 35.48 29.92
CA ARG A 132 33.11 35.49 28.80
C ARG A 132 33.39 36.72 27.94
N LEU A 133 33.95 36.58 26.74
CA LEU A 133 34.21 37.77 25.90
C LEU A 133 32.91 38.49 25.49
N HIS A 134 31.80 37.75 25.43
CA HIS A 134 30.47 38.28 25.15
C HIS A 134 29.81 38.99 26.35
N ALA A 135 30.33 38.76 27.57
CA ALA A 135 29.82 39.33 28.80
C ALA A 135 30.95 39.41 29.86
N PRO A 136 31.99 40.24 29.65
CA PRO A 136 33.25 40.17 30.41
C PRO A 136 33.10 40.47 31.91
N HIS A 137 31.97 41.07 32.31
CA HIS A 137 31.63 41.34 33.70
C HIS A 137 30.92 40.18 34.41
N GLN A 138 30.56 39.09 33.71
CA GLN A 138 29.92 37.91 34.28
C GLN A 138 30.91 36.74 34.36
N TYR A 139 31.40 36.45 35.56
CA TYR A 139 32.41 35.42 35.83
C TYR A 139 32.28 34.86 37.26
N GLY A 140 33.02 33.79 37.56
CA GLY A 140 33.12 33.18 38.89
C GLY A 140 32.02 32.19 39.24
N ASP A 141 30.99 32.04 38.42
CA ASP A 141 29.99 30.99 38.59
C ASP A 141 30.52 29.63 38.13
N ASN A 142 30.22 28.59 38.89
CA ASN A 142 30.60 27.22 38.57
C ASN A 142 29.58 26.57 37.63
N LEU A 143 30.08 25.96 36.54
CA LEU A 143 29.24 25.48 35.44
C LEU A 143 29.13 23.95 35.38
N LEU A 144 29.91 23.19 36.16
CA LEU A 144 29.94 21.72 36.07
C LEU A 144 28.59 21.08 36.40
N THR A 145 27.77 21.73 37.22
CA THR A 145 26.47 21.20 37.67
C THR A 145 25.33 21.43 36.69
N VAL A 146 25.52 22.33 35.73
CA VAL A 146 24.46 22.74 34.80
C VAL A 146 24.84 22.64 33.33
N ARG A 147 26.11 22.35 33.02
CA ARG A 147 26.64 22.35 31.66
C ARG A 147 27.48 21.11 31.43
N ASP A 148 26.85 20.12 30.81
CA ASP A 148 27.46 18.83 30.47
C ASP A 148 28.64 18.97 29.52
N THR A 149 28.59 19.88 28.54
CA THR A 149 29.75 20.11 27.63
C THR A 149 31.00 20.49 28.43
N ILE A 150 30.87 21.43 29.37
CA ILE A 150 31.96 21.92 30.21
C ILE A 150 32.41 20.82 31.17
N ARG A 151 31.47 20.10 31.79
CA ARG A 151 31.77 18.99 32.69
C ARG A 151 32.56 17.88 31.99
N ILE A 152 32.13 17.49 30.78
CA ILE A 152 32.81 16.47 29.97
C ILE A 152 34.20 16.96 29.56
N ALA A 153 34.33 18.19 29.06
CA ALA A 153 35.61 18.72 28.65
C ALA A 153 36.62 18.79 29.80
N ASP A 154 36.17 19.19 30.99
CA ASP A 154 37.01 19.30 32.20
C ASP A 154 37.39 17.93 32.79
N GLN A 155 36.41 17.02 32.95
CA GLN A 155 36.62 15.73 33.62
C GLN A 155 37.22 14.66 32.70
N GLU A 156 36.71 14.57 31.47
CA GLU A 156 37.15 13.58 30.49
C GLU A 156 38.31 14.09 29.62
N ARG A 157 38.64 15.39 29.73
CA ARG A 157 39.83 15.99 29.08
C ARG A 157 39.85 15.81 27.57
N ARG A 158 38.67 15.87 26.95
CA ARG A 158 38.49 15.70 25.51
C ARG A 158 37.60 16.77 24.93
N TYR A 159 37.82 17.02 23.64
CA TYR A 159 36.91 17.82 22.84
C TYR A 159 35.49 17.22 22.87
N ILE A 160 34.50 18.09 23.00
CA ILE A 160 33.09 17.74 22.93
C ILE A 160 32.32 18.84 22.19
N THR A 161 31.35 18.41 21.40
CA THR A 161 30.44 19.29 20.69
C THR A 161 29.00 18.81 20.84
N GLY A 162 28.05 19.72 20.79
CA GLY A 162 26.63 19.35 20.88
C GLY A 162 25.69 20.52 21.03
N PHE A 163 24.40 20.23 20.86
CA PHE A 163 23.35 21.16 21.26
C PHE A 163 23.17 21.08 22.76
N GLU A 164 23.16 22.24 23.41
CA GLU A 164 23.00 22.30 24.85
C GLU A 164 22.28 23.59 25.22
N GLU A 165 21.43 23.49 26.23
CA GLU A 165 20.57 24.57 26.65
C GLU A 165 21.36 25.46 27.60
N GLY A 166 21.58 26.72 27.20
CA GLY A 166 22.24 27.69 28.06
C GLY A 166 21.22 28.40 28.92
N ARG A 167 21.69 28.86 30.08
CA ARG A 167 20.91 29.75 30.96
C ARG A 167 20.58 31.10 30.31
N ILE A 168 21.37 31.50 29.31
CA ILE A 168 21.20 32.75 28.56
C ILE A 168 20.71 32.46 27.14
N PHE A 169 21.45 31.61 26.40
CA PHE A 169 21.12 31.26 25.02
C PHE A 169 21.18 29.76 24.79
N ASN A 170 20.26 29.28 23.95
CA ASN A 170 20.37 27.97 23.31
C ASN A 170 21.36 28.05 22.13
N GLY A 171 22.07 26.95 21.87
CA GLY A 171 23.04 26.94 20.79
C GLY A 171 23.76 25.61 20.65
N TYR A 172 24.55 25.54 19.59
CA TYR A 172 25.49 24.45 19.37
C TYR A 172 26.86 24.90 19.84
N ARG A 173 27.50 24.08 20.65
CA ARG A 173 28.69 24.45 21.41
C ARG A 173 29.82 23.51 21.12
N SER A 174 31.01 24.06 20.96
CA SER A 174 32.25 23.31 20.84
C SER A 174 33.15 23.68 22.02
N VAL A 175 33.43 22.72 22.90
CA VAL A 175 34.25 22.94 24.10
C VAL A 175 35.57 22.19 23.96
N PHE A 176 36.65 22.96 23.98
CA PHE A 176 38.01 22.47 23.78
C PHE A 176 38.77 22.52 25.11
N PRO A 177 39.30 21.39 25.60
CA PRO A 177 40.23 21.41 26.72
C PRO A 177 41.55 22.06 26.31
N LEU A 178 42.12 22.87 27.21
CA LEU A 178 43.38 23.57 27.03
C LEU A 178 44.49 22.83 27.78
N PHE A 179 45.63 22.63 27.13
CA PHE A 179 46.78 21.97 27.73
C PHE A 179 48.06 22.74 27.47
N LYS A 180 48.98 22.68 28.44
CA LYS A 180 50.37 23.07 28.25
C LYS A 180 51.27 22.09 28.97
N ASP A 181 52.22 21.50 28.26
CA ASP A 181 53.13 20.47 28.80
C ASP A 181 52.37 19.35 29.56
N ASP A 182 51.30 18.83 28.96
CA ASP A 182 50.34 17.84 29.53
C ASP A 182 49.56 18.29 30.80
N HIS A 183 49.69 19.54 31.22
CA HIS A 183 48.90 20.11 32.31
C HIS A 183 47.60 20.69 31.77
N HIS A 184 46.46 20.27 32.35
CA HIS A 184 45.14 20.78 32.01
C HIS A 184 44.94 22.18 32.57
N LEU A 185 44.65 23.15 31.70
CA LEU A 185 44.50 24.57 32.03
C LEU A 185 43.03 25.02 32.11
N GLY A 186 42.09 24.08 31.99
CA GLY A 186 40.66 24.34 31.85
C GLY A 186 40.23 24.19 30.40
N SER A 187 39.18 24.89 29.99
CA SER A 187 38.60 24.74 28.65
C SER A 187 38.19 26.07 28.05
N VAL A 188 38.01 26.09 26.73
CA VAL A 188 37.40 27.19 26.00
C VAL A 188 36.17 26.69 25.25
N GLU A 189 35.05 27.38 25.44
CA GLU A 189 33.81 27.19 24.70
C GLU A 189 33.75 28.19 23.54
N ILE A 190 33.55 27.67 22.32
CA ILE A 190 33.25 28.43 21.10
C ILE A 190 31.85 28.01 20.64
N SER A 191 30.90 28.93 20.65
CA SER A 191 29.48 28.59 20.41
C SER A 191 28.81 29.46 19.37
N ILE A 192 27.88 28.81 18.68
CA ILE A 192 27.01 29.37 17.65
C ILE A 192 25.55 29.27 18.11
N SER A 193 24.79 30.36 17.91
CA SER A 193 23.35 30.35 18.18
C SER A 193 22.56 29.58 17.14
N MET A 194 21.41 29.04 17.56
CA MET A 194 20.48 28.43 16.61
C MET A 194 19.99 29.41 15.54
N ALA A 195 19.84 30.70 15.88
CA ALA A 195 19.52 31.76 14.93
C ALA A 195 20.51 31.84 13.75
N SER A 196 21.81 31.67 14.03
CA SER A 196 22.88 31.69 13.02
C SER A 196 22.83 30.45 12.12
N ILE A 197 22.65 29.28 12.73
CA ILE A 197 22.46 28.01 12.01
C ILE A 197 21.27 28.16 11.07
N MET A 198 20.17 28.71 11.56
CA MET A 198 18.94 28.90 10.80
C MET A 198 19.10 29.86 9.63
N LYS A 199 19.83 30.96 9.83
CA LYS A 199 20.14 31.93 8.77
C LYS A 199 20.94 31.29 7.63
N VAL A 200 21.97 30.51 7.95
CA VAL A 200 22.78 29.82 6.93
C VAL A 200 21.97 28.74 6.24
N MET A 201 21.22 27.92 6.97
CA MET A 201 20.36 26.91 6.37
C MET A 201 19.31 27.53 5.43
N ALA A 202 18.68 28.64 5.81
CA ALA A 202 17.73 29.34 4.96
C ALA A 202 18.38 29.88 3.67
N SER A 203 19.65 30.31 3.75
CA SER A 203 20.43 30.74 2.59
C SER A 203 20.87 29.58 1.69
N LEU A 204 21.28 28.44 2.25
CA LEU A 204 21.73 27.27 1.50
C LEU A 204 20.56 26.49 0.87
N TYR A 205 19.40 26.49 1.54
CA TYR A 205 18.23 25.73 1.16
C TYR A 205 16.98 26.62 1.08
N PRO A 206 16.94 27.62 0.16
CA PRO A 206 15.86 28.61 0.10
C PRO A 206 14.48 28.02 -0.25
N SER A 207 14.43 26.80 -0.78
CA SER A 207 13.20 26.07 -1.04
C SER A 207 12.62 25.36 0.20
N THR A 208 13.29 25.45 1.35
CA THR A 208 12.90 24.80 2.60
C THR A 208 12.64 25.87 3.65
N ALA A 209 11.39 26.02 4.04
CA ALA A 209 11.03 26.83 5.19
C ALA A 209 11.39 26.09 6.48
N LEU A 210 12.05 26.77 7.41
CA LEU A 210 12.61 26.17 8.62
C LEU A 210 12.01 26.81 9.87
N LYS A 211 11.40 26.01 10.74
CA LYS A 211 10.96 26.46 12.06
C LYS A 211 11.77 25.75 13.13
N PHE A 212 12.06 26.46 14.21
CA PHE A 212 12.66 25.87 15.40
C PHE A 212 11.76 26.10 16.59
N VAL A 213 11.47 25.03 17.33
CA VAL A 213 10.59 25.05 18.51
C VAL A 213 11.27 24.31 19.65
N LEU A 214 11.31 24.91 20.83
CA LEU A 214 11.97 24.38 22.04
C LEU A 214 10.92 23.83 23.01
N CYS A 215 11.22 22.74 23.71
CA CYS A 215 10.32 22.21 24.74
C CYS A 215 10.08 23.27 25.82
N LYS A 216 8.80 23.52 26.14
CA LYS A 216 8.42 24.56 27.09
C LYS A 216 9.01 24.31 28.48
N ASP A 217 8.81 23.11 29.02
CA ASP A 217 9.26 22.73 30.37
C ASP A 217 10.79 22.86 30.53
N MET A 218 11.53 22.53 29.46
CA MET A 218 12.98 22.68 29.44
C MET A 218 13.38 24.16 29.57
N VAL A 219 12.79 25.05 28.75
CA VAL A 219 13.15 26.47 28.78
C VAL A 219 12.81 27.09 30.13
N GLU A 220 11.65 26.76 30.70
CA GLU A 220 11.22 27.25 32.02
C GLU A 220 12.14 26.76 33.16
N SER A 221 12.80 25.60 33.00
CA SER A 221 13.70 25.04 34.02
C SER A 221 15.17 25.47 33.89
N VAL A 222 15.65 25.74 32.68
CA VAL A 222 17.09 26.00 32.41
C VAL A 222 17.39 27.49 32.22
N VAL A 223 16.51 28.25 31.57
CA VAL A 223 16.76 29.65 31.20
C VAL A 223 16.48 30.57 32.39
N PHE A 224 17.40 31.51 32.66
CA PHE A 224 17.23 32.49 33.72
C PHE A 224 15.94 33.31 33.54
N ASP A 225 15.24 33.62 34.63
CA ASP A 225 13.97 34.36 34.62
C ASP A 225 14.01 35.64 33.77
N VAL A 226 15.13 36.37 33.82
CA VAL A 226 15.31 37.61 33.04
C VAL A 226 15.45 37.37 31.54
N GLU A 227 15.95 36.19 31.13
CA GLU A 227 16.16 35.80 29.74
C GLU A 227 14.94 35.08 29.15
N GLN A 228 14.01 34.60 29.98
CA GLN A 228 12.76 33.98 29.51
C GLN A 228 11.90 34.94 28.66
N ILE A 229 12.09 36.26 28.79
CA ILE A 229 11.47 37.27 27.92
C ILE A 229 11.84 37.09 26.44
N ASN A 230 12.92 36.38 26.11
CA ASN A 230 13.34 36.12 24.73
C ASN A 230 12.56 34.98 24.07
N TYR A 231 11.64 34.34 24.79
CA TYR A 231 10.84 33.23 24.30
C TYR A 231 9.34 33.58 24.29
N THR A 232 8.59 32.97 23.38
CA THR A 232 7.13 33.06 23.34
C THR A 232 6.50 31.69 23.11
N PRO A 233 5.30 31.40 23.64
CA PRO A 233 4.60 30.16 23.33
C PRO A 233 4.40 29.99 21.81
N ALA A 234 4.63 28.78 21.30
CA ALA A 234 4.38 28.47 19.89
C ALA A 234 2.87 28.23 19.68
N PRO A 235 2.14 29.11 18.98
CA PRO A 235 0.67 29.02 18.89
C PRO A 235 0.19 27.75 18.17
N PHE A 236 1.00 27.25 17.24
CA PHE A 236 0.73 26.03 16.47
C PHE A 236 1.28 24.76 17.13
N PHE A 237 1.97 24.87 18.28
CA PHE A 237 2.58 23.73 18.97
C PHE A 237 2.62 23.96 20.49
N PRO A 238 1.49 23.76 21.21
CA PRO A 238 1.29 24.28 22.58
C PRO A 238 2.31 23.86 23.65
N SER A 239 2.95 22.69 23.51
CA SER A 239 3.99 22.19 24.45
C SER A 239 5.39 22.77 24.17
N TYR A 240 5.50 23.69 23.21
CA TYR A 240 6.76 24.25 22.76
C TYR A 240 6.73 25.77 22.73
N MET A 241 7.92 26.36 22.70
CA MET A 241 8.16 27.79 22.60
C MET A 241 9.02 28.14 21.40
N LEU A 242 8.90 29.39 20.98
CA LEU A 242 9.69 30.02 19.93
C LEU A 242 10.73 30.92 20.58
N ASP A 243 11.96 30.81 20.12
CA ASP A 243 12.99 31.83 20.33
C ASP A 243 12.66 33.03 19.44
N LYS A 244 12.50 34.23 20.03
CA LYS A 244 12.09 35.45 19.30
C LYS A 244 13.06 35.82 18.20
N GLU A 245 14.35 35.59 18.37
CA GLU A 245 15.34 35.93 17.37
C GLU A 245 15.29 34.94 16.20
N VAL A 246 15.25 33.64 16.50
CA VAL A 246 15.09 32.61 15.47
C VAL A 246 13.80 32.82 14.69
N PHE A 247 12.73 33.19 15.41
CA PHE A 247 11.44 33.50 14.83
C PHE A 247 11.48 34.72 13.90
N GLN A 248 12.22 35.76 14.24
CA GLN A 248 12.39 36.93 13.39
C GLN A 248 13.09 36.56 12.07
N ILE A 249 14.17 35.78 12.13
CA ILE A 249 14.89 35.29 10.95
C ILE A 249 13.96 34.49 10.04
N TYR A 250 13.11 33.64 10.64
CA TYR A 250 12.10 32.89 9.89
C TYR A 250 11.10 33.81 9.19
N GLN A 251 10.58 34.84 9.87
CA GLN A 251 9.65 35.81 9.27
C GLN A 251 10.30 36.58 8.12
N ASP A 252 11.54 37.03 8.29
CA ASP A 252 12.26 37.80 7.28
C ASP A 252 12.56 36.95 6.03
N SER A 253 12.67 35.63 6.18
CA SER A 253 12.92 34.69 5.08
C SER A 253 11.69 34.31 4.25
N LEU A 254 10.47 34.69 4.67
CA LEU A 254 9.23 34.25 4.06
C LEU A 254 8.25 35.39 3.77
N SER A 255 7.41 35.21 2.75
CA SER A 255 6.23 36.06 2.59
C SER A 255 5.22 35.80 3.71
N THR A 256 4.43 36.82 4.07
CA THR A 256 3.37 36.71 5.10
C THR A 256 2.36 35.59 4.80
N GLU A 257 2.07 35.36 3.52
CA GLU A 257 1.19 34.28 3.05
C GLU A 257 1.79 32.89 3.31
N ASN A 258 3.07 32.71 3.00
CA ASN A 258 3.80 31.46 3.25
C ASN A 258 3.91 31.17 4.75
N TYR A 259 4.22 32.19 5.56
CA TYR A 259 4.28 32.07 7.01
C TYR A 259 2.97 31.52 7.60
N THR A 260 1.83 32.10 7.18
CA THR A 260 0.50 31.72 7.66
C THR A 260 0.17 30.29 7.23
N THR A 261 0.44 29.96 5.96
CA THR A 261 0.21 28.63 5.39
C THR A 261 1.01 27.56 6.13
N TYR A 262 2.31 27.77 6.32
CA TYR A 262 3.20 26.82 6.98
C TYR A 262 2.86 26.65 8.46
N SER A 263 2.43 27.72 9.14
CA SER A 263 2.01 27.61 10.54
C SER A 263 0.74 26.76 10.69
N ARG A 264 -0.25 26.92 9.79
CA ARG A 264 -1.45 26.06 9.76
C ARG A 264 -1.12 24.60 9.44
N ILE A 265 -0.23 24.36 8.48
CA ILE A 265 0.21 22.99 8.14
C ILE A 265 0.82 22.31 9.37
N VAL A 266 1.71 23.00 10.10
CA VAL A 266 2.32 22.43 11.32
C VAL A 266 1.27 22.19 12.40
N GLU A 267 0.35 23.14 12.62
CA GLU A 267 -0.74 23.00 13.60
C GLU A 267 -1.62 21.77 13.30
N ASP A 268 -1.99 21.58 12.03
CA ASP A 268 -2.78 20.42 11.61
C ASP A 268 -2.02 19.11 11.86
N ILE A 269 -0.73 19.04 11.52
CA ILE A 269 0.11 17.86 11.77
C ILE A 269 0.24 17.57 13.27
N VAL A 270 0.52 18.59 14.08
CA VAL A 270 0.60 18.45 15.53
C VAL A 270 -0.72 17.88 16.07
N ARG A 271 -1.87 18.36 15.59
CA ARG A 271 -3.19 17.84 15.98
C ARG A 271 -3.44 16.39 15.51
N THR A 272 -3.07 16.02 14.30
CA THR A 272 -3.40 14.71 13.72
C THR A 272 -2.38 13.61 13.99
N ASN A 273 -1.13 13.96 14.29
CA ASN A 273 0.00 13.03 14.40
C ASN A 273 0.51 12.87 15.84
N GLN A 274 -0.40 12.90 16.81
CA GLN A 274 -0.09 12.84 18.25
C GLN A 274 0.81 11.65 18.63
N SER A 275 0.63 10.47 18.03
CA SER A 275 1.49 9.31 18.33
C SER A 275 2.96 9.51 17.93
N GLN A 276 3.22 10.21 16.83
CA GLN A 276 4.59 10.52 16.38
C GLN A 276 5.19 11.64 17.22
N ILE A 277 4.40 12.68 17.52
CA ILE A 277 4.83 13.80 18.37
C ILE A 277 5.20 13.31 19.78
N ASN A 278 4.36 12.46 20.38
CA ASN A 278 4.59 11.90 21.72
C ASN A 278 5.74 10.90 21.77
N ALA A 279 6.19 10.38 20.62
CA ALA A 279 7.37 9.54 20.56
C ALA A 279 8.67 10.33 20.72
N LEU A 280 8.63 11.68 20.61
CA LEU A 280 9.78 12.58 20.76
C LEU A 280 10.95 12.22 19.82
N LYS A 281 10.65 11.72 18.62
CA LYS A 281 11.62 11.25 17.63
C LYS A 281 11.46 11.97 16.31
N SER A 282 12.52 11.97 15.49
CA SER A 282 12.42 12.53 14.15
C SER A 282 11.44 11.74 13.28
N PHE A 283 10.59 12.43 12.53
CA PHE A 283 9.68 11.82 11.55
C PHE A 283 9.40 12.81 10.43
N ASN A 284 8.83 12.33 9.33
CA ASN A 284 8.26 13.21 8.32
C ASN A 284 6.85 12.77 7.93
N THR A 285 6.12 13.70 7.33
CA THR A 285 4.78 13.47 6.81
C THR A 285 4.55 14.31 5.56
N VAL A 286 3.54 13.93 4.79
CA VAL A 286 3.10 14.69 3.62
C VAL A 286 1.71 15.23 3.89
N VAL A 287 1.52 16.52 3.63
CA VAL A 287 0.22 17.20 3.75
C VAL A 287 -0.08 17.94 2.46
N SER A 288 -1.30 17.76 1.95
CA SER A 288 -1.80 18.52 0.82
C SER A 288 -2.52 19.78 1.32
N TYR A 289 -2.09 20.96 0.87
CA TYR A 289 -2.71 22.24 1.19
C TYR A 289 -2.84 23.08 -0.08
N ASN A 290 -4.04 23.54 -0.41
CA ASN A 290 -4.36 24.27 -1.65
C ASN A 290 -3.81 23.58 -2.93
N ASP A 291 -4.09 22.28 -3.08
CA ASP A 291 -3.62 21.44 -4.20
C ASP A 291 -2.09 21.32 -4.37
N VAL A 292 -1.31 21.75 -3.37
CA VAL A 292 0.13 21.58 -3.29
C VAL A 292 0.47 20.59 -2.19
N ASP A 293 1.26 19.57 -2.52
CA ASP A 293 1.79 18.62 -1.54
C ASP A 293 3.05 19.20 -0.88
N TYR A 294 3.06 19.24 0.45
CA TYR A 294 4.19 19.64 1.27
C TYR A 294 4.76 18.43 2.01
N MET A 295 6.07 18.25 1.92
CA MET A 295 6.81 17.41 2.83
C MET A 295 7.14 18.23 4.07
N VAL A 296 6.82 17.68 5.23
CA VAL A 296 7.11 18.28 6.53
C VAL A 296 7.93 17.31 7.34
N ALA A 297 9.18 17.66 7.60
CA ALA A 297 10.12 16.89 8.39
C ALA A 297 10.26 17.51 9.78
N PHE A 298 10.02 16.73 10.82
CA PHE A 298 10.29 17.06 12.21
C PHE A 298 11.60 16.37 12.58
N LEU A 299 12.66 17.14 12.81
CA LEU A 299 13.93 16.64 13.31
C LEU A 299 14.01 16.88 14.81
N SER A 300 13.93 15.79 15.59
CA SER A 300 14.27 15.82 17.02
C SER A 300 15.71 16.29 17.21
N ILE A 301 15.89 17.33 18.02
CA ILE A 301 17.17 17.77 18.55
C ILE A 301 17.27 17.25 19.97
N GLU A 302 18.37 16.57 20.25
CA GLU A 302 18.67 15.97 21.54
C GLU A 302 19.82 16.71 22.21
N ASN A 303 19.77 16.81 23.54
CA ASN A 303 20.92 17.26 24.33
C ASN A 303 21.97 16.14 24.48
N LEU A 304 23.05 16.42 25.21
CA LEU A 304 24.13 15.45 25.46
C LEU A 304 23.70 14.22 26.29
N SER A 305 22.57 14.32 27.00
CA SER A 305 21.97 13.21 27.75
C SER A 305 20.98 12.38 26.89
N HIS A 306 20.93 12.62 25.58
CA HIS A 306 19.99 11.99 24.63
C HIS A 306 18.51 12.28 24.93
N GLU A 307 18.22 13.39 25.61
CA GLU A 307 16.86 13.83 25.85
C GLU A 307 16.41 14.77 24.73
N HIS A 308 15.17 14.59 24.27
CA HIS A 308 14.55 15.49 23.28
C HIS A 308 14.25 16.85 23.89
N VAL A 309 14.74 17.91 23.25
CA VAL A 309 14.69 19.27 23.82
C VAL A 309 14.17 20.31 22.83
N ALA A 310 14.16 19.98 21.54
CA ALA A 310 13.60 20.83 20.50
C ALA A 310 13.25 20.05 19.23
N TYR A 311 12.39 20.63 18.38
CA TYR A 311 12.24 20.23 17.00
C TYR A 311 12.77 21.30 16.05
N LEU A 312 13.54 20.84 15.06
CA LEU A 312 13.79 21.57 13.83
C LEU A 312 12.85 21.06 12.73
N ILE A 313 11.95 21.92 12.28
CA ILE A 313 10.87 21.56 11.35
C ILE A 313 11.20 22.13 9.96
N GLY A 314 11.40 21.26 8.98
CA GLY A 314 11.58 21.61 7.57
C GLY A 314 10.30 21.43 6.78
N ILE A 315 9.89 22.44 6.03
CA ILE A 315 8.70 22.42 5.17
C ILE A 315 9.12 22.77 3.75
N TYR A 316 8.86 21.87 2.80
CA TYR A 316 9.19 22.08 1.39
C TYR A 316 8.18 21.38 0.48
N GLN A 317 8.03 21.88 -0.74
CA GLN A 317 7.08 21.29 -1.70
C GLN A 317 7.55 19.90 -2.14
N ALA A 318 6.68 18.92 -2.00
CA ALA A 318 6.91 17.54 -2.39
C ALA A 318 6.46 17.30 -3.83
N LYS A 319 7.26 17.75 -4.81
CA LYS A 319 6.94 17.62 -6.25
C LYS A 319 6.62 16.19 -6.68
N THR A 320 7.20 15.19 -6.00
CA THR A 320 7.07 13.76 -6.32
C THR A 320 6.02 13.06 -5.45
N ALA A 321 5.47 13.70 -4.41
CA ALA A 321 4.51 13.06 -3.51
C ALA A 321 3.25 12.57 -4.25
N ARG A 322 2.76 13.35 -5.22
CA ARG A 322 1.61 12.96 -6.05
C ARG A 322 1.91 11.76 -6.97
N ILE A 323 3.16 11.56 -7.36
CA ILE A 323 3.61 10.40 -8.16
C ILE A 323 3.58 9.13 -7.31
N PHE A 324 3.94 9.22 -6.03
CA PHE A 324 3.74 8.16 -5.03
C PHE A 324 2.36 8.22 -4.37
N GLY A 325 1.45 9.05 -4.87
CA GLY A 325 0.13 9.24 -4.31
C GLY A 325 -0.77 8.03 -4.57
N PHE A 326 -1.81 7.88 -3.77
CA PHE A 326 -2.82 6.82 -3.90
C PHE A 326 -3.37 6.67 -5.34
N GLN A 327 -3.31 7.74 -6.14
CA GLN A 327 -3.75 7.74 -7.54
C GLN A 327 -2.97 6.77 -8.45
N THR A 328 -1.65 6.61 -8.29
CA THR A 328 -0.87 5.69 -9.13
C THR A 328 -1.17 4.24 -8.78
N PHE A 329 -1.21 3.92 -7.48
CA PHE A 329 -1.71 2.63 -6.99
C PHE A 329 -3.12 2.33 -7.49
N PHE A 330 -4.05 3.28 -7.33
CA PHE A 330 -5.44 3.11 -7.73
C PHE A 330 -5.57 2.84 -9.23
N ARG A 331 -4.79 3.55 -10.06
CA ARG A 331 -4.75 3.34 -11.51
C ARG A 331 -4.26 1.93 -11.87
N GLU A 332 -3.15 1.48 -11.29
CA GLU A 332 -2.61 0.14 -11.53
C GLU A 332 -3.59 -0.95 -11.06
N TRP A 333 -4.16 -0.78 -9.87
CA TRP A 333 -5.17 -1.68 -9.32
C TRP A 333 -6.45 -1.71 -10.16
N LEU A 334 -6.88 -0.57 -10.69
CA LEU A 334 -8.03 -0.46 -11.59
C LEU A 334 -7.79 -1.24 -12.89
N PHE A 335 -6.62 -1.10 -13.52
CA PHE A 335 -6.29 -1.87 -14.71
C PHE A 335 -6.31 -3.39 -14.46
N VAL A 336 -5.74 -3.85 -13.34
CA VAL A 336 -5.77 -5.26 -12.95
C VAL A 336 -7.22 -5.71 -12.72
N THR A 337 -8.03 -4.92 -12.03
CA THR A 337 -9.42 -5.26 -11.74
C THR A 337 -10.28 -5.31 -13.01
N LEU A 338 -10.12 -4.35 -13.93
CA LEU A 338 -10.79 -4.34 -15.23
C LEU A 338 -10.38 -5.54 -16.09
N PHE A 339 -9.10 -5.92 -16.09
CA PHE A 339 -8.62 -7.12 -16.78
C PHE A 339 -9.33 -8.38 -16.27
N PHE A 340 -9.41 -8.57 -14.95
CA PHE A 340 -10.10 -9.74 -14.38
C PHE A 340 -11.62 -9.69 -14.58
N MET A 341 -12.23 -8.50 -14.57
CA MET A 341 -13.64 -8.34 -14.92
C MET A 341 -13.92 -8.84 -16.35
N LEU A 342 -13.10 -8.41 -17.32
CA LEU A 342 -13.18 -8.87 -18.71
C LEU A 342 -12.90 -10.37 -18.84
N PHE A 343 -11.93 -10.89 -18.09
CA PHE A 343 -11.65 -12.32 -18.03
C PHE A 343 -12.89 -13.10 -17.58
N PHE A 344 -13.53 -12.73 -16.47
CA PHE A 344 -14.73 -13.42 -15.98
C PHE A 344 -15.92 -13.28 -16.94
N ILE A 345 -16.11 -12.11 -17.55
CA ILE A 345 -17.13 -11.91 -18.59
C ILE A 345 -16.87 -12.85 -19.77
N SER A 346 -15.63 -12.98 -20.22
CA SER A 346 -15.28 -13.86 -21.35
C SER A 346 -15.51 -15.34 -21.03
N VAL A 347 -15.15 -15.80 -19.82
CA VAL A 347 -15.44 -17.16 -19.33
C VAL A 347 -16.96 -17.40 -19.26
N TRP A 348 -17.73 -16.43 -18.78
CA TRP A 348 -19.19 -16.51 -18.73
C TRP A 348 -19.84 -16.57 -20.12
N ILE A 349 -19.37 -15.75 -21.06
CA ILE A 349 -19.84 -15.78 -22.46
C ILE A 349 -19.51 -17.13 -23.10
N TYR A 350 -18.31 -17.65 -22.86
CA TYR A 350 -17.87 -18.95 -23.38
C TYR A 350 -18.78 -20.09 -22.87
N ASP A 351 -19.05 -20.15 -21.57
CA ASP A 351 -19.95 -21.14 -20.96
C ASP A 351 -21.38 -21.05 -21.54
N ARG A 352 -21.91 -19.82 -21.69
CA ARG A 352 -23.22 -19.57 -22.31
C ARG A 352 -23.28 -20.08 -23.74
N LYS A 353 -22.27 -19.79 -24.57
CA LYS A 353 -22.19 -20.25 -25.96
C LYS A 353 -22.10 -21.77 -26.05
N GLN A 354 -21.30 -22.40 -25.19
CA GLN A 354 -21.17 -23.85 -25.17
C GLN A 354 -22.50 -24.54 -24.82
N LYS A 355 -23.23 -24.01 -23.83
CA LYS A 355 -24.56 -24.50 -23.47
C LYS A 355 -25.58 -24.33 -24.60
N GLN A 356 -25.54 -23.21 -25.33
CA GLN A 356 -26.42 -22.98 -26.49
C GLN A 356 -26.13 -23.95 -27.64
N LEU A 357 -24.85 -24.19 -27.96
CA LEU A 357 -24.46 -25.16 -29.00
C LEU A 357 -24.95 -26.57 -28.65
N ASN A 358 -24.78 -26.99 -27.39
CA ASN A 358 -25.28 -28.29 -26.91
C ASN A 358 -26.81 -28.38 -27.02
N HIS A 359 -27.54 -27.29 -26.75
CA HIS A 359 -28.99 -27.29 -26.83
C HIS A 359 -29.51 -27.36 -28.28
N LEU A 360 -28.88 -26.64 -29.22
CA LEU A 360 -29.21 -26.70 -30.64
C LEU A 360 -28.96 -28.07 -31.26
N ALA A 361 -28.06 -28.86 -30.66
CA ALA A 361 -27.76 -30.23 -31.06
C ALA A 361 -28.74 -31.28 -30.51
N CYS A 362 -29.93 -30.91 -29.99
CA CYS A 362 -30.89 -31.85 -29.37
C CYS A 362 -32.12 -32.22 -30.22
N THR A 363 -32.27 -31.65 -31.41
CA THR A 363 -33.43 -31.90 -32.31
C THR A 363 -32.98 -32.38 -33.68
N ASP A 364 -33.76 -33.25 -34.30
CA ASP A 364 -33.56 -33.64 -35.69
C ASP A 364 -33.98 -32.50 -36.63
N LYS A 365 -33.12 -32.15 -37.58
CA LYS A 365 -33.33 -30.98 -38.45
C LYS A 365 -34.53 -31.14 -39.38
N LEU A 366 -34.83 -32.37 -39.81
CA LEU A 366 -35.91 -32.66 -40.75
C LEU A 366 -37.26 -32.77 -40.04
N THR A 367 -37.32 -33.60 -39.01
CA THR A 367 -38.58 -34.00 -38.35
C THR A 367 -38.96 -33.12 -37.16
N ARG A 368 -38.02 -32.30 -36.65
CA ARG A 368 -38.19 -31.39 -35.49
C ARG A 368 -38.60 -32.09 -34.19
N ILE A 369 -38.47 -33.41 -34.13
CA ILE A 369 -38.55 -34.19 -32.88
C ILE A 369 -37.14 -34.33 -32.28
N MET A 370 -37.00 -35.01 -31.15
CA MET A 370 -35.69 -35.21 -30.55
C MET A 370 -34.79 -36.01 -31.49
N ASN A 371 -33.50 -35.73 -31.48
CA ASN A 371 -32.55 -36.61 -32.18
C ASN A 371 -32.10 -37.75 -31.25
N ARG A 372 -31.42 -38.73 -31.85
CA ARG A 372 -30.80 -39.86 -31.13
C ARG A 372 -30.01 -39.44 -29.90
N HIS A 373 -29.24 -38.35 -30.00
CA HIS A 373 -28.41 -37.85 -28.89
C HIS A 373 -29.26 -37.45 -27.68
N ARG A 374 -30.29 -36.62 -27.91
CA ARG A 374 -31.20 -36.19 -26.85
C ARG A 374 -32.02 -37.33 -26.25
N PHE A 375 -32.38 -38.31 -27.07
CA PHE A 375 -33.10 -39.50 -26.61
C PHE A 375 -32.29 -40.32 -25.62
N LEU A 376 -31.01 -40.57 -25.92
CA LEU A 376 -30.10 -41.29 -25.04
C LEU A 376 -29.95 -40.60 -23.68
N GLU A 377 -29.85 -39.26 -23.65
CA GLU A 377 -29.82 -38.49 -22.39
C GLU A 377 -31.08 -38.70 -21.54
N ILE A 378 -32.25 -38.85 -22.15
CA ILE A 378 -33.53 -39.08 -21.45
C ILE A 378 -33.57 -40.50 -20.90
N VAL A 379 -33.23 -41.50 -21.72
CA VAL A 379 -33.21 -42.90 -21.29
C VAL A 379 -32.19 -43.12 -20.17
N GLU A 380 -31.01 -42.51 -20.23
CA GLU A 380 -30.03 -42.60 -19.13
C GLU A 380 -30.60 -42.07 -17.80
N ARG A 381 -31.40 -40.99 -17.84
CA ARG A 381 -32.07 -40.47 -16.62
C ARG A 381 -33.16 -41.40 -16.12
N GLU A 382 -33.92 -42.01 -17.01
CA GLU A 382 -34.96 -42.97 -16.67
C GLU A 382 -34.39 -44.25 -16.06
N VAL A 383 -33.24 -44.74 -16.55
CA VAL A 383 -32.52 -45.86 -15.91
C VAL A 383 -32.11 -45.52 -14.47
N ILE A 384 -31.61 -44.30 -14.22
CA ILE A 384 -31.26 -43.86 -12.85
C ILE A 384 -32.51 -43.76 -11.97
N GLN A 385 -33.64 -43.30 -12.52
CA GLN A 385 -34.92 -43.25 -11.79
C GLN A 385 -35.45 -44.65 -11.49
N TYR A 386 -35.38 -45.58 -12.43
CA TYR A 386 -35.72 -46.99 -12.22
C TYR A 386 -34.87 -47.60 -11.09
N GLN A 387 -33.54 -47.43 -11.12
CA GLN A 387 -32.65 -47.94 -10.06
C GLN A 387 -33.00 -47.40 -8.67
N ARG A 388 -33.51 -46.17 -8.57
CA ARG A 388 -33.83 -45.52 -7.29
C ARG A 388 -35.25 -45.78 -6.81
N TYR A 389 -36.21 -45.82 -7.72
CA TYR A 389 -37.63 -45.81 -7.41
C TYR A 389 -38.39 -47.04 -7.92
N GLN A 390 -37.71 -47.95 -8.61
CA GLN A 390 -38.28 -49.16 -9.23
C GLN A 390 -39.53 -48.86 -10.06
N ARG A 391 -39.46 -47.79 -10.87
CA ARG A 391 -40.55 -47.37 -11.76
C ARG A 391 -40.30 -47.88 -13.16
N ASP A 392 -41.12 -48.82 -13.61
CA ASP A 392 -41.01 -49.43 -14.93
C ASP A 392 -41.01 -48.38 -16.04
N PHE A 393 -40.23 -48.62 -17.09
CA PHE A 393 -40.35 -47.86 -18.33
C PHE A 393 -40.14 -48.78 -19.53
N SER A 394 -40.68 -48.38 -20.67
CA SER A 394 -40.53 -49.13 -21.91
C SER A 394 -39.97 -48.26 -23.02
N VAL A 395 -39.36 -48.91 -24.01
CA VAL A 395 -38.87 -48.31 -25.24
C VAL A 395 -39.52 -49.02 -26.42
N ILE A 396 -39.91 -48.25 -27.43
CA ILE A 396 -40.41 -48.76 -28.71
C ILE A 396 -39.45 -48.30 -29.79
N LEU A 397 -38.83 -49.23 -30.52
CA LEU A 397 -38.05 -48.94 -31.72
C LEU A 397 -38.89 -49.25 -32.95
N LEU A 398 -39.00 -48.29 -33.85
CA LEU A 398 -39.84 -48.32 -35.05
C LEU A 398 -38.97 -48.16 -36.28
N ASP A 399 -39.18 -49.01 -37.28
CA ASP A 399 -38.59 -48.89 -38.63
C ASP A 399 -39.71 -48.79 -39.68
N ILE A 400 -39.56 -47.94 -40.70
CA ILE A 400 -40.55 -47.77 -41.77
C ILE A 400 -40.31 -48.82 -42.85
N ASP A 401 -41.29 -49.72 -43.03
CA ASP A 401 -41.12 -50.86 -43.93
C ASP A 401 -40.90 -50.39 -45.38
N HIS A 402 -39.87 -50.94 -46.01
CA HIS A 402 -39.52 -50.68 -47.41
C HIS A 402 -39.29 -49.19 -47.75
N PHE A 403 -38.84 -48.36 -46.81
CA PHE A 403 -38.64 -46.93 -47.04
C PHE A 403 -37.72 -46.61 -48.23
N LYS A 404 -36.69 -47.42 -48.48
CA LYS A 404 -35.85 -47.28 -49.68
C LYS A 404 -36.66 -47.31 -50.99
N ARG A 405 -37.67 -48.19 -51.10
CA ARG A 405 -38.56 -48.25 -52.28
C ARG A 405 -39.36 -46.96 -52.45
N ILE A 406 -39.77 -46.33 -51.34
CA ILE A 406 -40.46 -45.04 -51.37
C ILE A 406 -39.55 -43.97 -51.97
N ASN A 407 -38.29 -43.91 -51.53
CA ASN A 407 -37.31 -42.98 -52.08
C ASN A 407 -37.03 -43.25 -53.57
N ASP A 408 -36.83 -44.51 -53.93
CA ASP A 408 -36.51 -44.90 -55.31
C ASP A 408 -37.68 -44.61 -56.27
N GLN A 409 -38.92 -44.76 -55.82
CA GLN A 409 -40.12 -44.59 -56.65
C GLN A 409 -40.66 -43.15 -56.68
N TYR A 410 -40.61 -42.43 -55.57
CA TYR A 410 -41.26 -41.11 -55.43
C TYR A 410 -40.28 -39.95 -55.21
N GLY A 411 -38.98 -40.25 -55.12
CA GLY A 411 -37.89 -39.31 -54.89
C GLY A 411 -37.68 -38.97 -53.41
N HIS A 412 -36.46 -38.55 -53.06
CA HIS A 412 -36.07 -38.21 -51.68
C HIS A 412 -36.95 -37.15 -51.02
N ASN A 413 -37.46 -36.17 -51.76
CA ASN A 413 -38.37 -35.16 -51.20
C ASN A 413 -39.68 -35.79 -50.67
N ALA A 414 -40.19 -36.83 -51.34
CA ALA A 414 -41.36 -37.55 -50.85
C ALA A 414 -41.03 -38.39 -49.61
N GLY A 415 -39.86 -39.01 -49.57
CA GLY A 415 -39.36 -39.70 -48.37
C GLY A 415 -39.21 -38.75 -47.18
N ASP A 416 -38.67 -37.56 -47.39
CA ASP A 416 -38.55 -36.53 -46.36
C ASP A 416 -39.90 -36.09 -45.78
N ASP A 417 -40.91 -35.96 -46.64
CA ASP A 417 -42.27 -35.63 -46.21
C ASP A 417 -42.96 -36.80 -45.50
N VAL A 418 -42.69 -38.04 -45.90
CA VAL A 418 -43.09 -39.24 -45.15
C VAL A 418 -42.50 -39.21 -43.75
N LEU A 419 -41.20 -38.94 -43.60
CA LEU A 419 -40.54 -38.88 -42.28
C LEU A 419 -41.13 -37.78 -41.39
N LYS A 420 -41.45 -36.61 -41.94
CA LYS A 420 -42.14 -35.53 -41.20
C LYS A 420 -43.53 -35.95 -40.74
N GLN A 421 -44.31 -36.58 -41.62
CA GLN A 421 -45.66 -37.04 -41.28
C GLN A 421 -45.62 -38.17 -40.25
N THR A 422 -44.69 -39.12 -40.36
CA THR A 422 -44.45 -40.15 -39.34
C THR A 422 -44.15 -39.51 -37.99
N ALA A 423 -43.26 -38.52 -37.93
CA ALA A 423 -42.96 -37.82 -36.68
C ALA A 423 -44.18 -37.13 -36.04
N ILE A 424 -45.10 -36.59 -36.86
CA ILE A 424 -46.36 -35.99 -36.40
C ILE A 424 -47.28 -37.07 -35.82
N ILE A 425 -47.43 -38.20 -36.51
CA ILE A 425 -48.25 -39.33 -36.05
C ILE A 425 -47.72 -39.89 -34.73
N LEU A 426 -46.40 -40.07 -34.61
CA LEU A 426 -45.79 -40.54 -33.37
C LEU A 426 -46.03 -39.58 -32.22
N LYS A 427 -45.89 -38.26 -32.45
CA LYS A 427 -46.18 -37.25 -31.45
C LYS A 427 -47.65 -37.18 -31.04
N SER A 428 -48.60 -37.39 -31.96
CA SER A 428 -50.03 -37.38 -31.63
C SER A 428 -50.45 -38.64 -30.86
N CYS A 429 -49.76 -39.76 -31.10
CA CYS A 429 -49.97 -41.01 -30.36
C CYS A 429 -49.26 -41.03 -29.00
N ALA A 430 -48.28 -40.17 -28.78
CA ALA A 430 -47.48 -40.08 -27.55
C ALA A 430 -48.16 -39.18 -26.50
N ARG A 431 -48.02 -39.54 -25.21
CA ARG A 431 -48.42 -38.69 -24.08
C ARG A 431 -47.42 -37.55 -23.92
N LYS A 432 -47.81 -36.51 -23.16
CA LYS A 432 -46.93 -35.36 -22.88
C LYS A 432 -45.60 -35.74 -22.21
N GLN A 433 -45.60 -36.83 -21.44
CA GLN A 433 -44.43 -37.35 -20.72
C GLN A 433 -43.57 -38.32 -21.55
N ASP A 434 -44.09 -38.79 -22.68
CA ASP A 434 -43.38 -39.74 -23.54
C ASP A 434 -42.35 -38.98 -24.39
N ALA A 435 -41.18 -39.57 -24.57
CA ALA A 435 -40.14 -38.99 -25.42
C ALA A 435 -40.16 -39.64 -26.81
N VAL A 436 -40.32 -38.84 -27.86
CA VAL A 436 -40.28 -39.30 -29.26
C VAL A 436 -39.05 -38.72 -29.96
N ALA A 437 -38.25 -39.59 -30.56
CA ALA A 437 -37.02 -39.21 -31.26
C ALA A 437 -36.83 -39.93 -32.58
N ARG A 438 -36.06 -39.31 -33.49
CA ARG A 438 -35.53 -39.97 -34.68
C ARG A 438 -34.21 -40.64 -34.32
N TRP A 439 -34.17 -41.97 -34.44
CA TRP A 439 -33.02 -42.79 -34.08
C TRP A 439 -32.02 -42.91 -35.23
N GLY A 440 -32.53 -43.08 -36.45
CA GLY A 440 -31.74 -43.31 -37.65
C GLY A 440 -32.33 -42.63 -38.89
N GLY A 441 -31.97 -43.15 -40.08
CA GLY A 441 -32.47 -42.63 -41.36
C GLY A 441 -33.98 -42.73 -41.47
N GLU A 442 -34.52 -43.93 -41.32
CA GLU A 442 -35.97 -44.22 -41.31
C GLU A 442 -36.48 -44.71 -39.94
N GLU A 443 -35.59 -44.84 -38.96
CA GLU A 443 -35.90 -45.37 -37.63
C GLU A 443 -36.33 -44.27 -36.65
N PHE A 444 -37.36 -44.57 -35.87
CA PHE A 444 -37.86 -43.74 -34.77
C PHE A 444 -37.86 -44.51 -33.47
N ILE A 445 -37.76 -43.81 -32.36
CA ILE A 445 -37.72 -44.43 -31.04
C ILE A 445 -38.57 -43.64 -30.05
N LEU A 446 -39.30 -44.35 -29.20
CA LEU A 446 -40.12 -43.79 -28.15
C LEU A 446 -39.66 -44.32 -26.79
N GLN A 447 -39.69 -43.47 -25.77
CA GLN A 447 -39.55 -43.86 -24.38
C GLN A 447 -40.84 -43.52 -23.64
N LEU A 448 -41.39 -44.51 -22.94
CA LEU A 448 -42.66 -44.45 -22.24
C LEU A 448 -42.37 -44.62 -20.73
N PRO A 449 -42.32 -43.52 -19.95
CA PRO A 449 -42.09 -43.60 -18.53
C PRO A 449 -43.30 -44.22 -17.82
N GLU A 450 -43.06 -44.91 -16.70
CA GLU A 450 -44.08 -45.54 -15.86
C GLU A 450 -45.01 -46.48 -16.68
N THR A 451 -44.43 -47.20 -17.64
CA THR A 451 -45.16 -48.03 -18.60
C THR A 451 -44.47 -49.38 -18.76
N GLY A 452 -45.14 -50.45 -18.36
CA GLY A 452 -44.65 -51.83 -18.56
C GLY A 452 -44.96 -52.40 -19.96
N ALA A 453 -44.41 -53.59 -20.24
CA ALA A 453 -44.41 -54.21 -21.58
C ALA A 453 -45.80 -54.30 -22.24
N ALA A 454 -46.82 -54.79 -21.53
CA ALA A 454 -48.16 -54.96 -22.09
C ALA A 454 -48.86 -53.63 -22.43
N GLN A 455 -48.52 -52.54 -21.73
CA GLN A 455 -49.01 -51.21 -22.06
C GLN A 455 -48.25 -50.61 -23.24
N ALA A 456 -46.93 -50.81 -23.28
CA ALA A 456 -46.09 -50.38 -24.40
C ALA A 456 -46.48 -51.07 -25.71
N ALA A 457 -46.77 -52.37 -25.69
CA ALA A 457 -47.28 -53.11 -26.85
C ALA A 457 -48.60 -52.53 -27.39
N ARG A 458 -49.51 -52.11 -26.50
CA ARG A 458 -50.76 -51.42 -26.91
C ARG A 458 -50.50 -50.06 -27.54
N VAL A 459 -49.48 -49.33 -27.06
CA VAL A 459 -49.07 -48.06 -27.68
C VAL A 459 -48.45 -48.33 -29.06
N ALA A 460 -47.58 -49.33 -29.19
CA ALA A 460 -47.00 -49.74 -30.46
C ALA A 460 -48.08 -50.12 -31.49
N GLU A 461 -49.05 -50.95 -31.10
CA GLU A 461 -50.16 -51.35 -31.98
C GLU A 461 -51.02 -50.16 -32.43
N ARG A 462 -51.30 -49.22 -31.51
CA ARG A 462 -52.02 -47.99 -31.86
C ARG A 462 -51.26 -47.16 -32.90
N ILE A 463 -49.95 -47.02 -32.73
CA ILE A 463 -49.10 -46.31 -33.70
C ILE A 463 -49.09 -47.05 -35.03
N ARG A 464 -48.95 -48.38 -35.01
CA ARG A 464 -48.91 -49.22 -36.21
C ARG A 464 -50.18 -49.08 -37.03
N GLN A 465 -51.35 -49.12 -36.37
CA GLN A 465 -52.65 -48.88 -37.00
C GLN A 465 -52.75 -47.46 -37.56
N ALA A 466 -52.38 -46.44 -36.77
CA ALA A 466 -52.41 -45.05 -37.21
C ALA A 466 -51.53 -44.80 -38.45
N MET A 467 -50.37 -45.47 -38.55
CA MET A 467 -49.52 -45.41 -39.74
C MET A 467 -50.13 -46.13 -40.94
N ALA A 468 -50.71 -47.32 -40.75
CA ALA A 468 -51.34 -48.08 -41.84
C ALA A 468 -52.59 -47.40 -42.42
N ASP A 469 -53.35 -46.71 -41.57
CA ASP A 469 -54.58 -46.00 -41.94
C ASP A 469 -54.31 -44.62 -42.54
N HIS A 470 -53.15 -44.02 -42.23
CA HIS A 470 -52.78 -42.70 -42.71
C HIS A 470 -52.41 -42.73 -44.20
N LEU A 471 -53.03 -41.84 -44.98
CA LEU A 471 -52.66 -41.63 -46.37
C LEU A 471 -51.54 -40.60 -46.44
N PHE A 472 -50.33 -41.06 -46.73
CA PHE A 472 -49.16 -40.18 -46.81
C PHE A 472 -49.16 -39.35 -48.10
N VAL A 473 -48.23 -38.39 -48.18
CA VAL A 473 -48.02 -37.55 -49.38
C VAL A 473 -48.00 -38.39 -50.67
N LYS A 474 -48.53 -37.84 -51.76
CA LYS A 474 -48.66 -38.54 -53.06
C LYS A 474 -49.52 -39.83 -53.01
N GLY A 475 -50.33 -40.02 -51.98
CA GLY A 475 -51.22 -41.18 -51.84
C GLY A 475 -50.52 -42.46 -51.40
N ILE A 476 -49.33 -42.35 -50.81
CA ILE A 476 -48.53 -43.49 -50.38
C ILE A 476 -49.20 -44.15 -49.16
N ARG A 477 -49.32 -45.48 -49.19
CA ARG A 477 -49.63 -46.30 -48.01
C ARG A 477 -48.38 -47.09 -47.65
N LEU A 478 -48.06 -47.11 -46.36
CA LEU A 478 -46.90 -47.80 -45.83
C LEU A 478 -47.24 -48.43 -44.48
N THR A 479 -46.41 -49.37 -44.07
CA THR A 479 -46.46 -50.01 -42.76
C THR A 479 -45.15 -49.74 -42.02
N ALA A 480 -45.12 -50.07 -40.74
CA ALA A 480 -43.92 -49.97 -39.92
C ALA A 480 -43.84 -51.16 -38.98
N SER A 481 -42.62 -51.63 -38.79
CA SER A 481 -42.29 -52.69 -37.84
C SER A 481 -41.85 -52.07 -36.52
N MET A 482 -42.30 -52.62 -35.39
CA MET A 482 -42.03 -52.04 -34.07
C MET A 482 -41.59 -53.10 -33.05
N GLY A 483 -40.38 -52.95 -32.52
CA GLY A 483 -39.88 -53.72 -31.38
C GLY A 483 -40.18 -53.01 -30.06
N VAL A 484 -40.65 -53.76 -29.06
CA VAL A 484 -40.94 -53.24 -27.72
C VAL A 484 -40.00 -53.90 -26.70
N ALA A 485 -39.33 -53.09 -25.90
CA ALA A 485 -38.53 -53.56 -24.77
C ALA A 485 -38.98 -52.85 -23.48
N ALA A 486 -39.09 -53.58 -22.38
CA ALA A 486 -39.45 -53.02 -21.08
C ALA A 486 -38.33 -53.27 -20.07
N MET A 487 -38.08 -52.29 -19.22
CA MET A 487 -37.26 -52.42 -18.03
C MET A 487 -38.20 -52.55 -16.83
N SER A 488 -38.31 -53.77 -16.29
CA SER A 488 -39.18 -54.12 -15.16
C SER A 488 -38.51 -55.16 -14.28
N GLU A 489 -38.93 -55.25 -13.02
CA GLU A 489 -38.31 -56.14 -12.01
C GLU A 489 -38.51 -57.64 -12.29
N VAL A 490 -39.35 -58.01 -13.26
CA VAL A 490 -39.68 -59.41 -13.58
C VAL A 490 -38.86 -59.91 -14.78
N GLU A 491 -37.92 -60.79 -14.43
CA GLU A 491 -37.14 -61.78 -15.20
C GLU A 491 -37.29 -61.90 -16.72
N SER A 492 -36.12 -62.09 -17.33
CA SER A 492 -35.84 -62.84 -18.56
C SER A 492 -36.87 -63.93 -18.90
N GLN A 493 -37.81 -63.60 -19.77
CA GLN A 493 -38.36 -64.56 -20.72
C GLN A 493 -38.41 -63.88 -22.09
N ASP A 494 -37.71 -64.50 -23.05
CA ASP A 494 -37.80 -64.17 -24.47
C ASP A 494 -39.27 -64.16 -24.89
N ILE A 495 -39.74 -62.99 -25.32
CA ILE A 495 -40.99 -62.87 -26.05
C ILE A 495 -40.60 -62.42 -27.46
N ASP A 496 -40.27 -63.40 -28.30
CA ASP A 496 -40.35 -63.28 -29.74
C ASP A 496 -41.82 -63.05 -30.12
N VAL A 497 -42.12 -61.91 -30.71
CA VAL A 497 -43.31 -61.74 -31.55
C VAL A 497 -42.85 -61.13 -32.87
N LEU A 498 -43.08 -61.93 -33.92
CA LEU A 498 -42.76 -61.75 -35.34
C LEU A 498 -43.15 -60.39 -35.94
#